data_AF-A0A1G7VLW4-F1
#
_entry.id   AF-A0A1G7VLW4-F1
#
_cell.length_a   1.000
_cell.length_b   1.000
_cell.length_c   1.000
_cell.angle_alpha   90.00
_cell.angle_beta   90.00
_cell.angle_gamma   90.00
#
_symmetry.space_group_name_H-M   'P 1'
#
loop_
_entity.id
_entity.type
_entity.pdbx_description
1 polymer ?
#
loop_
_entity_poly.entity_id
_entity_poly.type
_entity_poly.pdbx_seq_one_letter_code
_entity_poly.pdbx_strand_id
1 'polypeptide(L)'
;MSKALALDRNIAEAHALIGWAKYFMGRGAETETHVSDAFRLSPRDILSFQWSMMVGFAKLQVSADAEALGWFRRSIEANRNHPTSHFGLAAALALLGKKRRGLPCRWGLR
;
A
#
# COMPACT_ATOMS: atom_id res chain seq x y z
N MET A 1 4.45 -29.93 -10.28
CA MET A 1 4.57 -28.46 -10.31
C MET A 1 3.68 -27.72 -9.30
N SER A 2 2.53 -28.28 -8.86
CA SER A 2 1.61 -27.61 -7.93
C SER A 2 2.13 -27.39 -6.50
N LYS A 3 2.91 -28.32 -5.97
CA LYS A 3 3.38 -28.26 -4.57
C LYS A 3 4.46 -27.19 -4.33
N ALA A 4 5.36 -27.00 -5.30
CA ALA A 4 6.38 -25.95 -5.26
C ALA A 4 5.75 -24.55 -5.35
N LEU A 5 4.82 -24.34 -6.30
CA LEU A 5 4.09 -23.08 -6.43
C LEU A 5 3.27 -22.72 -5.19
N ALA A 6 2.66 -23.71 -4.54
CA ALA A 6 1.92 -23.49 -3.29
C ALA A 6 2.86 -23.12 -2.12
N LEU A 7 4.05 -23.72 -2.06
CA LEU A 7 5.05 -23.40 -1.05
C LEU A 7 5.59 -21.97 -1.25
N ASP A 8 5.96 -21.61 -2.48
CA ASP A 8 6.47 -20.27 -2.82
C ASP A 8 5.44 -19.18 -2.49
N ARG A 9 4.16 -19.44 -2.79
CA ARG A 9 3.06 -18.53 -2.43
C ARG A 9 2.88 -18.39 -0.92
N ASN A 10 2.93 -19.48 -0.16
CA ASN A 10 2.80 -19.42 1.30
C ASN A 10 3.94 -18.60 1.92
N ILE A 11 5.16 -18.75 1.39
CA ILE A 11 6.32 -17.96 1.84
C ILE A 11 6.13 -16.48 1.47
N ALA A 12 5.68 -16.17 0.25
CA ALA A 12 5.40 -14.81 -0.18
C ALA A 12 4.34 -14.13 0.70
N GLU A 13 3.23 -14.82 0.97
CA GLU A 13 2.16 -14.31 1.83
C GLU A 13 2.64 -14.08 3.27
N ALA A 14 3.49 -14.98 3.80
CA ALA A 14 4.08 -14.80 5.13
C ALA A 14 4.91 -13.50 5.23
N HIS A 15 5.71 -13.18 4.21
CA HIS A 15 6.44 -11.91 4.16
C HIS A 15 5.47 -10.72 4.21
N ALA A 16 4.42 -10.70 3.38
CA ALA A 16 3.43 -9.61 3.41
C ALA A 16 2.73 -9.48 4.77
N LEU A 17 2.36 -10.59 5.40
CA LEU A 17 1.71 -10.60 6.72
C LEU A 17 2.62 -10.10 7.84
N ILE A 18 3.94 -10.40 7.80
CA ILE A 18 4.91 -9.81 8.74
C ILE A 18 4.94 -8.29 8.57
N GLY A 19 5.00 -7.80 7.33
CA GLY A 19 4.91 -6.37 7.04
C GLY A 19 3.63 -5.74 7.57
N TRP A 20 2.51 -6.44 7.48
CA TRP A 20 1.23 -5.98 8.00
C TRP A 20 1.15 -5.96 9.52
N ALA A 21 1.73 -6.97 10.19
CA ALA A 21 1.88 -6.99 11.64
C ALA A 21 2.74 -5.80 12.12
N LYS A 22 3.81 -5.45 11.39
CA LYS A 22 4.63 -4.25 11.69
C LYS A 22 3.83 -2.97 11.61
N TYR A 23 2.97 -2.81 10.60
CA TYR A 23 2.05 -1.68 10.50
C TYR A 23 1.16 -1.54 11.74
N PHE A 24 0.55 -2.64 12.21
CA PHE A 24 -0.27 -2.61 13.43
C PHE A 24 0.52 -2.27 14.70
N MET A 25 1.83 -2.57 14.72
CA MET A 25 2.75 -2.17 15.79
C MET A 25 3.26 -0.72 15.66
N GLY A 26 2.72 0.09 14.74
CA GLY A 26 3.18 1.46 14.51
C GLY A 26 4.45 1.59 13.66
N ARG A 27 4.92 0.49 13.06
CA ARG A 27 6.19 0.38 12.33
C ARG A 27 5.98 0.28 10.82
N GLY A 28 5.11 1.12 10.26
CA GLY A 28 4.73 1.10 8.84
C GLY A 28 5.90 1.32 7.87
N ALA A 29 6.97 1.98 8.30
CA ALA A 29 8.18 2.15 7.49
C ALA A 29 8.81 0.81 7.04
N GLU A 30 8.59 -0.28 7.78
CA GLU A 30 9.16 -1.60 7.47
C GLU A 30 8.26 -2.45 6.55
N THR A 31 6.97 -2.10 6.43
CA THR A 31 5.99 -2.89 5.69
C THR A 31 6.36 -3.06 4.22
N GLU A 32 6.87 -2.00 3.57
CA GLU A 32 7.20 -2.03 2.15
C GLU A 32 8.33 -3.01 1.82
N THR A 33 9.34 -3.12 2.67
CA THR A 33 10.44 -4.08 2.49
C THR A 33 9.91 -5.51 2.51
N HIS A 34 9.09 -5.83 3.51
CA HIS A 34 8.48 -7.14 3.63
C HIS A 34 7.54 -7.47 2.46
N VAL A 35 6.74 -6.50 1.99
CA VAL A 35 5.90 -6.70 0.81
C VAL A 35 6.72 -6.82 -0.48
N SER A 36 7.87 -6.13 -0.58
CA SER A 36 8.78 -6.26 -1.71
C SER A 36 9.36 -7.67 -1.82
N ASP A 37 9.67 -8.31 -0.69
CA ASP A 37 10.06 -9.73 -0.67
C ASP A 37 8.93 -10.64 -1.14
N ALA A 38 7.68 -10.37 -0.71
CA ALA A 38 6.51 -11.11 -1.19
C ALA A 38 6.39 -11.02 -2.72
N PHE A 39 6.57 -9.83 -3.30
CA PHE A 39 6.59 -9.65 -4.75
C PHE A 39 7.76 -10.33 -5.45
N ARG A 40 8.94 -10.40 -4.84
CA ARG A 40 10.09 -11.14 -5.40
C ARG A 40 9.84 -12.65 -5.44
N LEU A 41 9.19 -13.18 -4.41
CA LEU A 41 8.89 -14.61 -4.29
C LEU A 41 7.71 -15.02 -5.19
N SER A 42 6.67 -14.18 -5.31
CA SER A 42 5.51 -14.44 -6.16
C SER A 42 5.09 -13.17 -6.93
N PRO A 43 5.75 -12.85 -8.06
CA PRO A 43 5.49 -11.62 -8.81
C PRO A 43 4.09 -11.52 -9.43
N ARG A 44 3.41 -12.66 -9.62
CA ARG A 44 2.07 -12.77 -10.24
C ARG A 44 1.04 -13.37 -9.28
N ASP A 45 1.21 -13.14 -7.99
CA ASP A 45 0.28 -13.65 -6.99
C ASP A 45 -1.10 -13.03 -7.12
N ILE A 46 -2.14 -13.83 -6.86
CA ILE A 46 -3.53 -13.35 -6.83
C ILE A 46 -3.77 -12.40 -5.64
N LEU A 47 -2.94 -12.46 -4.60
CA LEU A 47 -3.02 -11.59 -3.41
C LEU A 47 -2.21 -10.30 -3.57
N SER A 48 -1.56 -10.08 -4.72
CA SER A 48 -0.78 -8.87 -5.02
C SER A 48 -1.56 -7.55 -4.79
N PHE A 49 -2.88 -7.56 -5.00
CA PHE A 49 -3.73 -6.40 -4.71
C PHE A 49 -3.79 -6.11 -3.20
N GLN A 50 -3.85 -7.13 -2.34
CA GLN A 50 -3.86 -6.97 -0.89
C GLN A 50 -2.51 -6.43 -0.42
N TRP A 51 -1.40 -6.98 -0.91
CA TRP A 51 -0.06 -6.52 -0.53
C TRP A 51 0.16 -5.05 -0.93
N SER A 52 -0.29 -4.65 -2.12
CA SER A 52 -0.26 -3.24 -2.55
C SER A 52 -1.10 -2.34 -1.63
N MET A 53 -2.26 -2.82 -1.19
CA MET A 53 -3.11 -2.11 -0.22
C MET A 53 -2.42 -1.97 1.14
N MET A 54 -1.74 -3.01 1.61
CA MET A 54 -1.01 -3.00 2.88
C MET A 54 0.09 -1.94 2.88
N VAL A 55 0.87 -1.84 1.80
CA VAL A 55 1.88 -0.77 1.66
C VAL A 55 1.22 0.60 1.61
N GLY A 56 0.07 0.73 0.94
CA GLY A 56 -0.69 1.98 0.91
C GLY A 56 -1.02 2.51 2.31
N PHE A 57 -1.57 1.67 3.18
CA PHE A 57 -1.87 2.07 4.57
C PHE A 57 -0.60 2.35 5.39
N ALA A 58 0.44 1.55 5.20
CA ALA A 58 1.71 1.78 5.87
C ALA A 58 2.35 3.12 5.48
N LYS A 59 2.23 3.53 4.21
CA LYS A 59 2.66 4.85 3.72
C LYS A 59 1.86 5.99 4.33
N LEU A 60 0.54 5.82 4.53
CA LEU A 60 -0.27 6.80 5.28
C LEU A 60 0.19 6.95 6.73
N GLN A 61 0.54 5.85 7.41
CA GLN A 61 1.02 5.89 8.80
C GLN A 61 2.30 6.71 8.96
N VAL A 62 3.18 6.69 7.96
CA VAL A 62 4.42 7.49 7.94
C VAL A 62 4.27 8.83 7.22
N SER A 63 3.02 9.28 6.97
CA SER A 63 2.69 10.55 6.30
C SER A 63 3.21 10.70 4.86
N ALA A 64 3.54 9.59 4.20
CA ALA A 64 3.96 9.52 2.79
C ALA A 64 2.73 9.41 1.87
N ASP A 65 1.80 10.38 1.98
CA ASP A 65 0.46 10.29 1.38
C ASP A 65 0.47 10.20 -0.16
N ALA A 66 1.44 10.82 -0.82
CA ALA A 66 1.57 10.78 -2.28
C ALA A 66 1.98 9.38 -2.78
N GLU A 67 2.87 8.71 -2.07
CA GLU A 67 3.26 7.33 -2.38
C GLU A 67 2.12 6.36 -2.07
N ALA A 68 1.39 6.58 -0.96
CA ALA A 68 0.21 5.80 -0.62
C ALA A 68 -0.82 5.80 -1.76
N LEU A 69 -1.05 6.96 -2.39
CA LEU A 69 -1.95 7.09 -3.54
C LEU A 69 -1.55 6.15 -4.69
N GLY A 70 -0.26 6.06 -5.01
CA GLY A 70 0.26 5.17 -6.04
C GLY A 70 0.00 3.70 -5.71
N TRP A 71 0.25 3.31 -4.46
CA TRP A 71 0.02 1.95 -3.97
C TRP A 71 -1.44 1.53 -3.98
N PHE A 72 -2.37 2.42 -3.58
CA PHE A 72 -3.80 2.13 -3.66
C PHE A 72 -4.30 2.03 -5.10
N ARG A 73 -3.80 2.87 -6.02
CA ARG A 73 -4.11 2.73 -7.45
C ARG A 73 -3.64 1.40 -8.01
N ARG A 74 -2.43 0.97 -7.67
CA ARG A 74 -1.90 -0.33 -8.06
C ARG A 74 -2.78 -1.48 -7.54
N SER A 75 -3.24 -1.38 -6.30
CA SER A 75 -4.16 -2.34 -5.71
C SER A 75 -5.49 -2.43 -6.48
N ILE A 76 -6.08 -1.28 -6.85
CA ILE A 76 -7.33 -1.20 -7.60
C ILE A 76 -7.15 -1.71 -9.03
N GLU A 77 -6.01 -1.46 -9.67
CA GLU A 77 -5.72 -2.01 -11.00
C GLU A 77 -5.68 -3.54 -10.98
N ALA A 78 -5.09 -4.12 -9.93
CA ALA A 78 -5.04 -5.57 -9.73
C ALA A 78 -6.40 -6.17 -9.32
N ASN A 79 -7.21 -5.44 -8.55
CA ASN A 79 -8.58 -5.83 -8.23
C ASN A 79 -9.50 -4.60 -8.08
N ARG A 80 -10.28 -4.33 -9.13
CA ARG A 80 -11.17 -3.16 -9.20
C ARG A 80 -12.26 -3.17 -8.14
N ASN A 81 -12.66 -4.34 -7.67
CA ASN A 81 -13.76 -4.55 -6.72
C ASN A 81 -13.28 -4.73 -5.28
N HIS A 82 -12.11 -4.20 -4.90
CA HIS A 82 -11.59 -4.27 -3.53
C HIS A 82 -11.96 -2.99 -2.73
N PRO A 83 -12.97 -3.03 -1.84
CA PRO A 83 -13.50 -1.82 -1.18
C PRO A 83 -12.46 -1.13 -0.29
N THR A 84 -11.62 -1.90 0.39
CA THR A 84 -10.58 -1.39 1.29
C THR A 84 -9.55 -0.53 0.55
N SER A 85 -9.24 -0.85 -0.71
CA SER A 85 -8.32 -0.04 -1.52
C SER A 85 -8.93 1.28 -1.96
N HIS A 86 -10.23 1.30 -2.26
CA HIS A 86 -10.96 2.56 -2.54
C HIS A 86 -11.03 3.44 -1.30
N PHE A 87 -11.27 2.85 -0.13
CA PHE A 87 -11.22 3.57 1.14
C PHE A 87 -9.85 4.18 1.41
N GLY A 88 -8.78 3.40 1.24
CA GLY A 88 -7.40 3.89 1.36
C GLY A 88 -7.07 5.01 0.37
N LEU A 89 -7.51 4.89 -0.89
CA LEU A 89 -7.35 5.92 -1.91
C LEU A 89 -8.05 7.23 -1.52
N ALA A 90 -9.29 7.15 -1.02
CA ALA A 90 -10.03 8.32 -0.56
C ALA A 90 -9.34 9.00 0.64
N ALA A 91 -8.82 8.22 1.59
CA ALA A 91 -8.05 8.73 2.72
C ALA A 91 -6.78 9.46 2.27
N ALA A 92 -6.01 8.88 1.35
CA ALA A 92 -4.80 9.51 0.78
C ALA A 92 -5.12 10.84 0.08
N LEU A 93 -6.19 10.89 -0.73
CA LEU A 93 -6.63 12.10 -1.41
C LEU A 93 -7.07 13.20 -0.43
N ALA A 94 -7.77 12.83 0.63
CA ALA A 94 -8.20 13.78 1.66
C ALA A 94 -7.01 14.40 2.40
N LEU A 95 -6.01 13.60 2.77
CA LEU A 95 -4.79 14.04 3.44
C LEU A 95 -3.97 15.00 2.56
N LEU A 96 -3.76 14.65 1.28
CA LEU A 96 -3.11 15.53 0.31
C LEU A 96 -3.90 16.84 0.10
N GLY A 97 -5.22 16.76 0.04
CA GLY A 97 -6.10 17.92 -0.07
C GLY A 97 -6.01 18.87 1.13
N LYS A 98 -5.87 18.34 2.35
CA LYS A 98 -5.65 19.15 3.57
C LYS A 98 -4.30 19.85 3.54
N LYS A 99 -3.22 19.14 3.20
CA LYS A 99 -1.87 19.73 3.08
C LYS A 99 -1.83 20.87 2.06
N ARG A 100 -2.49 20.71 0.90
CA ARG A 100 -2.54 21.75 -0.13
C ARG A 100 -3.32 23.00 0.30
N ARG A 101 -4.40 22.85 1.07
CA ARG A 101 -5.16 24.01 1.62
C ARG A 101 -4.40 24.76 2.71
N GLY A 102 -3.49 24.09 3.42
CA GLY A 102 -2.61 24.70 4.42
C GLY A 102 -1.44 25.48 3.84
N LEU A 103 -1.16 25.35 2.54
CA LEU A 103 -0.22 26.23 1.85
C LEU A 103 -0.91 27.57 1.60
N PRO A 104 -0.32 28.71 1.99
CA PRO A 104 -0.94 30.01 1.77
C PRO A 104 -1.22 30.18 0.27
N CYS A 105 -2.48 30.43 -0.08
CA CYS A 105 -2.88 30.82 -1.42
C CYS A 105 -2.02 32.00 -1.86
N ARG A 106 -1.01 31.77 -2.71
CA ARG A 106 -0.29 32.83 -3.45
C ARG A 106 -1.20 33.37 -4.57
N TRP A 107 -2.38 33.89 -4.20
CA TRP A 107 -3.33 34.55 -5.11
C TRP A 107 -3.44 36.03 -4.77
N GLY A 108 -2.30 36.74 -4.75
CA GLY A 108 -2.28 38.18 -4.42
C GLY A 108 -0.98 38.92 -4.70
N LEU A 109 -0.16 38.47 -5.66
CA LEU A 109 0.99 39.25 -6.15
C LEU A 109 1.12 39.14 -7.67
N ARG A 110 0.15 39.74 -8.37
CA ARG A 110 0.33 40.73 -9.45
C ARG A 110 -1.03 41.05 -10.06
#